data_AF-A0AAU8FPR9-F1
#
_entry.id   AF-A0AAU8FPR9-F1
#
_cell.length_a   1.000
_cell.length_b   1.000
_cell.length_c   1.000
_cell.angle_alpha   90.00
_cell.angle_beta   90.00
_cell.angle_gamma   90.00
#
_symmetry.space_group_name_H-M   'P 1'
#
loop_
_entity.id
_entity.type
_entity.pdbx_description
1 polymer ?
#
loop_
_entity_poly.entity_id
_entity_poly.type
_entity_poly.pdbx_seq_one_letter_code
_entity_poly.pdbx_strand_id
1 'polypeptide(L)'
;MILALALSFQGLQAQSVSGGSRLNIVGKKKAPATQNIKFSNFSSGLSYQPLTLQNPKALNRFYTSFLFASANPAESNVSAVEVAEKGSEKKTPALEAQSKAEELLFVNDKISVSNVYPNPASEYAEIDFTISGGLRDAKLIFYNVLGSQIQEFTLNKNDRKLRVNTRDMPTGLYFYQLSVDGKKVATKKMLVRHQQ
;
A
#
# COMPACT_ATOMS: atom_id res chain seq x y z
N MET A 1 11.43 -57.78 -60.83
CA MET A 1 11.94 -56.67 -59.98
C MET A 1 11.45 -55.37 -60.62
N ILE A 2 10.24 -54.92 -60.28
CA ILE A 2 9.92 -53.81 -59.32
C ILE A 2 10.43 -52.48 -59.90
N LEU A 3 9.70 -51.80 -60.78
CA LEU A 3 8.54 -50.89 -60.57
C LEU A 3 8.78 -49.76 -59.56
N ALA A 4 8.85 -48.53 -60.11
CA ALA A 4 9.01 -47.26 -59.41
C ALA A 4 7.79 -46.89 -58.56
N LEU A 5 8.02 -46.26 -57.41
CA LEU A 5 7.01 -45.49 -56.70
C LEU A 5 7.65 -44.24 -56.08
N ALA A 6 7.44 -43.10 -56.74
CA ALA A 6 7.74 -41.78 -56.21
C ALA A 6 6.60 -41.38 -55.25
N LEU A 7 6.94 -41.07 -54.00
CA LEU A 7 6.01 -40.50 -53.03
C LEU A 7 6.25 -39.00 -52.92
N SER A 8 5.30 -38.23 -53.45
CA SER A 8 5.19 -36.79 -53.33
C SER A 8 4.59 -36.42 -51.97
N PHE A 9 5.29 -35.58 -51.21
CA PHE A 9 4.75 -34.91 -50.03
C PHE A 9 4.01 -33.64 -50.47
N GLN A 10 2.68 -33.61 -50.30
CA GLN A 10 1.88 -32.39 -50.43
C GLN A 10 1.71 -31.75 -49.04
N GLY A 11 2.33 -30.58 -48.83
CA GLY A 11 2.09 -29.74 -47.66
C GLY A 11 0.80 -28.93 -47.83
N LEU A 12 -0.05 -28.94 -46.80
CA LEU A 12 -1.21 -28.05 -46.73
C LEU A 12 -0.75 -26.59 -46.56
N GLN A 13 -1.23 -25.73 -47.45
CA GLN A 13 -1.07 -24.28 -47.40
C GLN A 13 -1.98 -23.66 -46.34
N ALA A 14 -1.42 -22.85 -45.45
CA ALA A 14 -2.16 -21.98 -44.54
C ALA A 14 -2.57 -20.69 -45.28
N GLN A 15 -3.85 -20.32 -45.20
CA GLN A 15 -4.39 -19.13 -45.83
C GLN A 15 -3.89 -17.85 -45.14
N SER A 16 -3.13 -17.03 -45.87
CA SER A 16 -2.79 -15.67 -45.45
C SER A 16 -3.92 -14.70 -45.83
N VAL A 17 -4.54 -14.07 -44.84
CA VAL A 17 -5.46 -12.94 -45.09
C VAL A 17 -4.67 -11.70 -45.46
N SER A 18 -4.85 -11.28 -46.70
CA SER A 18 -4.24 -10.10 -47.33
C SER A 18 -5.03 -8.83 -46.98
N GLY A 19 -4.33 -7.81 -46.48
CA GLY A 19 -4.54 -6.43 -46.91
C GLY A 19 -5.59 -5.60 -46.16
N GLY A 20 -5.12 -4.66 -45.34
CA GLY A 20 -5.92 -3.54 -44.85
C GLY A 20 -5.16 -2.62 -43.89
N SER A 21 -4.54 -1.56 -44.42
CA SER A 21 -3.88 -0.51 -43.63
C SER A 21 -4.90 0.28 -42.81
N ARG A 22 -4.74 0.33 -41.48
CA ARG A 22 -5.61 1.04 -40.52
C ARG A 22 -5.32 2.55 -40.43
N LEU A 23 -4.57 3.10 -41.38
CA LEU A 23 -4.08 4.48 -41.34
C LEU A 23 -4.86 5.38 -42.31
N ASN A 24 -6.19 5.46 -42.16
CA ASN A 24 -7.01 6.47 -42.85
C ASN A 24 -8.30 6.73 -42.06
N ILE A 25 -8.23 7.67 -41.10
CA ILE A 25 -9.39 8.37 -40.57
C ILE A 25 -9.28 9.82 -41.02
N VAL A 26 -9.92 10.16 -42.14
CA VAL A 26 -10.30 11.53 -42.47
C VAL A 26 -11.80 11.63 -42.21
N GLY A 27 -12.14 11.91 -40.96
CA GLY A 27 -13.48 12.28 -40.56
C GLY A 27 -13.80 13.68 -41.08
N LYS A 28 -14.82 13.78 -41.93
CA LYS A 28 -15.41 15.05 -42.37
C LYS A 28 -15.88 15.83 -41.13
N LYS A 29 -15.26 16.99 -40.85
CA LYS A 29 -15.69 17.91 -39.80
C LYS A 29 -17.09 18.45 -40.13
N LYS A 30 -18.10 18.07 -39.35
CA LYS A 30 -19.37 18.80 -39.25
C LYS A 30 -19.42 19.46 -37.87
N ALA A 31 -19.31 20.78 -37.83
CA ALA A 31 -19.36 21.53 -36.57
C ALA A 31 -20.77 21.40 -35.95
N PRO A 32 -20.90 21.09 -34.65
CA PRO A 32 -22.20 21.14 -33.98
C PRO A 32 -22.61 22.60 -33.71
N ALA A 33 -23.88 22.90 -33.97
CA ALA A 33 -24.48 24.21 -33.79
C ALA A 33 -24.44 24.68 -32.33
N THR A 34 -23.91 25.89 -32.11
CA THR A 34 -23.88 26.57 -30.81
C THR A 34 -25.31 26.88 -30.36
N GLN A 35 -25.82 26.14 -29.37
CA GLN A 35 -27.04 26.52 -28.66
C GLN A 35 -26.70 27.60 -27.64
N ASN A 36 -27.19 28.82 -27.88
CA ASN A 36 -26.99 29.97 -27.01
C ASN A 36 -27.99 29.87 -25.83
N ILE A 37 -27.56 29.31 -24.70
CA ILE A 37 -28.41 29.19 -23.50
C ILE A 37 -28.51 30.56 -22.84
N LYS A 38 -29.69 31.18 -22.90
CA LYS A 38 -30.01 32.41 -22.16
C LYS A 38 -30.29 32.05 -20.70
N PHE A 39 -29.40 32.43 -19.79
CA PHE A 39 -29.63 32.34 -18.34
C PHE A 39 -30.52 33.50 -17.89
N SER A 40 -31.83 33.26 -17.79
CA SER A 40 -32.75 34.19 -17.12
C SER A 40 -32.77 33.92 -15.61
N ASN A 41 -32.55 35.00 -14.85
CA ASN A 41 -32.90 35.21 -13.44
C ASN A 41 -32.22 34.32 -12.39
N PHE A 42 -31.09 34.80 -11.86
CA PHE A 42 -30.62 34.40 -10.54
C PHE A 42 -31.45 35.12 -9.46
N SER A 43 -32.21 34.34 -8.69
CA SER A 43 -32.86 34.82 -7.46
C SER A 43 -31.77 35.28 -6.50
N SER A 44 -31.71 36.59 -6.26
CA SER A 44 -30.89 37.20 -5.23
C SER A 44 -31.50 36.92 -3.86
N GLY A 45 -30.91 35.99 -3.10
CA GLY A 45 -31.28 35.80 -1.70
C GLY A 45 -30.83 34.49 -1.07
N LEU A 46 -29.53 34.24 -0.97
CA LEU A 46 -28.98 33.28 -0.01
C LEU A 46 -28.28 34.06 1.10
N SER A 47 -28.97 34.25 2.21
CA SER A 47 -28.38 34.73 3.47
C SER A 47 -27.47 33.63 4.00
N TYR A 48 -26.16 33.87 4.00
CA TYR A 48 -25.19 32.97 4.61
C TYR A 48 -24.95 33.42 6.04
N GLN A 49 -25.45 32.67 7.03
CA GLN A 49 -24.96 32.76 8.39
C GLN A 49 -23.65 31.98 8.45
N PRO A 50 -22.48 32.64 8.62
CA PRO A 50 -21.26 31.90 8.86
C PRO A 50 -21.42 31.18 10.19
N LEU A 51 -21.27 29.85 10.17
CA LEU A 51 -21.16 29.04 11.37
C LEU A 51 -19.98 29.61 12.16
N THR A 52 -20.28 30.34 13.24
CA THR A 52 -19.24 30.74 14.18
C THR A 52 -18.70 29.43 14.73
N LEU A 53 -17.44 29.12 14.42
CA LEU A 53 -16.74 28.00 14.99
C LEU A 53 -16.65 28.30 16.51
N GLN A 54 -17.63 27.82 17.28
CA GLN A 54 -17.51 27.73 18.72
C GLN A 54 -16.36 26.78 18.94
N ASN A 55 -15.15 27.32 18.99
CA ASN A 55 -13.92 26.57 19.13
C ASN A 55 -14.06 25.79 20.43
N PRO A 56 -14.38 24.48 20.39
CA PRO A 56 -14.74 23.78 21.58
C PRO A 56 -13.44 23.46 22.26
N LYS A 57 -13.02 24.35 23.16
CA LYS A 57 -11.89 24.13 24.06
C LYS A 57 -12.06 22.77 24.77
N ALA A 58 -13.30 22.32 24.95
CA ALA A 58 -13.65 20.97 25.41
C ALA A 58 -13.18 19.84 24.48
N LEU A 59 -13.33 19.94 23.15
CA LEU A 59 -12.79 18.92 22.23
C LEU A 59 -11.26 18.92 22.28
N ASN A 60 -10.63 20.10 22.26
CA ASN A 60 -9.18 20.16 22.31
C ASN A 60 -8.65 19.56 23.63
N ARG A 61 -9.35 19.78 24.77
CA ARG A 61 -9.03 19.16 26.05
C ARG A 61 -9.19 17.63 26.03
N PHE A 62 -10.27 17.12 25.43
CA PHE A 62 -10.50 15.68 25.28
C PHE A 62 -9.41 15.00 24.44
N TYR A 63 -9.03 15.58 23.30
CA TYR A 63 -7.95 15.03 22.48
C TYR A 63 -6.59 15.13 23.17
N THR A 64 -6.30 16.24 23.88
CA THR A 64 -5.04 16.38 24.63
C THR A 64 -4.97 15.40 25.80
N SER A 65 -6.06 15.14 26.52
CA SER A 65 -6.03 14.15 27.60
C SER A 65 -5.87 12.74 27.04
N PHE A 66 -6.56 12.39 25.95
CA PHE A 66 -6.45 11.05 25.38
C PHE A 66 -5.05 10.75 24.82
N LEU A 67 -4.41 11.73 24.19
CA LEU A 67 -3.08 11.56 23.60
C LEU A 67 -1.94 11.66 24.63
N PHE A 68 -2.09 12.49 25.67
CA PHE A 68 -1.01 12.77 26.64
C PHE A 68 -1.23 12.18 28.04
N ALA A 69 -2.33 11.47 28.33
CA ALA A 69 -2.58 10.82 29.63
C ALA A 69 -1.54 9.75 30.03
N SER A 70 -0.69 9.31 29.10
CA SER A 70 0.39 8.34 29.39
C SER A 70 1.72 9.00 29.76
N ALA A 71 1.81 10.34 29.71
CA ALA A 71 2.97 11.08 30.20
C ALA A 71 2.66 11.60 31.61
N ASN A 72 3.22 10.93 32.63
CA ASN A 72 3.10 11.29 34.05
C ASN A 72 3.12 12.81 34.28
N PRO A 73 2.06 13.41 34.86
CA PRO A 73 2.11 14.78 35.34
C PRO A 73 2.42 14.79 36.84
N ALA A 74 3.54 15.41 37.20
CA ALA A 74 3.73 15.92 38.54
C ALA A 74 2.73 17.07 38.77
N GLU A 75 1.84 16.83 39.75
CA GLU A 75 1.14 17.79 40.61
C GLU A 75 0.48 19.04 39.98
N SER A 76 -0.86 19.05 39.95
CA SER A 76 -1.64 20.19 40.46
C SER A 76 -3.09 19.79 40.71
N ASN A 77 -3.50 19.91 41.97
CA ASN A 77 -4.84 19.74 42.52
C ASN A 77 -5.95 20.40 41.69
N VAL A 78 -6.98 19.62 41.34
CA VAL A 78 -8.39 20.04 41.47
C VAL A 78 -9.28 18.81 41.60
N SER A 79 -9.87 18.66 42.79
CA SER A 79 -10.96 17.75 43.10
C SER A 79 -12.23 18.19 42.35
N ALA A 80 -12.86 17.27 41.64
CA ALA A 80 -14.30 17.29 41.40
C ALA A 80 -14.80 15.85 41.36
N VAL A 81 -15.68 15.58 42.31
CA VAL A 81 -16.22 14.30 42.75
C VAL A 81 -17.16 13.68 41.71
N GLU A 82 -16.94 12.39 41.49
CA GLU A 82 -17.87 11.28 41.24
C GLU A 82 -19.19 11.51 40.47
N VAL A 83 -19.33 10.80 39.36
CA VAL A 83 -20.51 9.95 39.15
C VAL A 83 -20.02 8.54 38.83
N ALA A 84 -20.27 7.63 39.77
CA ALA A 84 -20.13 6.21 39.59
C ALA A 84 -21.29 5.70 38.72
N GLU A 85 -20.97 5.14 37.56
CA GLU A 85 -21.83 4.14 36.92
C GLU A 85 -21.02 2.89 36.62
N LYS A 86 -21.45 1.79 37.24
CA LYS A 86 -21.04 0.43 36.94
C LYS A 86 -21.15 0.18 35.45
N GLY A 87 -20.02 -0.10 34.81
CA GLY A 87 -19.97 -0.52 33.42
C GLY A 87 -18.72 -1.37 33.20
N SER A 88 -18.87 -2.66 33.40
CA SER A 88 -18.10 -3.77 32.84
C SER A 88 -16.84 -3.40 32.06
N GLU A 89 -15.69 -3.86 32.55
CA GLU A 89 -14.43 -3.97 31.80
C GLU A 89 -14.64 -4.81 30.54
N LYS A 90 -15.16 -4.21 29.47
CA LYS A 90 -14.83 -4.62 28.12
C LYS A 90 -13.58 -3.85 27.76
N LYS A 91 -12.41 -4.38 28.17
CA LYS A 91 -11.20 -4.24 27.35
C LYS A 91 -11.62 -4.65 25.95
N THR A 92 -11.80 -3.69 25.05
CA THR A 92 -12.18 -3.98 23.68
C THR A 92 -11.01 -4.72 23.04
N PRO A 93 -11.12 -6.04 22.72
CA PRO A 93 -10.08 -6.75 21.98
C PRO A 93 -9.90 -6.22 20.54
N ALA A 94 -10.70 -5.23 20.15
CA ALA A 94 -10.74 -4.64 18.84
C ALA A 94 -9.63 -3.60 18.58
N LEU A 95 -9.13 -2.88 19.60
CA LEU A 95 -8.12 -1.83 19.39
C LEU A 95 -6.69 -2.41 19.34
N GLU A 96 -6.39 -3.44 20.13
CA GLU A 96 -5.10 -4.15 20.09
C GLU A 96 -4.94 -5.02 18.82
N ALA A 97 -6.05 -5.55 18.29
CA ALA A 97 -6.04 -6.26 17.02
C ALA A 97 -5.77 -5.33 15.83
N GLN A 98 -6.21 -4.07 15.93
CA GLN A 98 -5.94 -3.05 14.92
C GLN A 98 -4.47 -2.64 14.92
N SER A 99 -3.87 -2.42 16.10
CA SER A 99 -2.45 -2.04 16.22
C SER A 99 -1.48 -3.14 15.78
N LYS A 100 -1.84 -4.40 16.01
CA LYS A 100 -1.02 -5.54 15.59
C LYS A 100 -1.10 -5.80 14.08
N ALA A 101 -2.23 -5.50 13.46
CA ALA A 101 -2.39 -5.63 12.01
C ALA A 101 -1.58 -4.59 11.24
N GLU A 102 -1.40 -3.39 11.79
CA GLU A 102 -0.61 -2.34 11.14
C GLU A 102 0.90 -2.54 11.24
N GLU A 103 1.39 -3.31 12.22
CA GLU A 103 2.81 -3.64 12.39
C GLU A 103 3.30 -4.77 11.45
N LEU A 104 2.40 -5.60 10.94
CA LEU A 104 2.73 -6.78 10.15
C LEU A 104 2.59 -6.51 8.64
N LEU A 105 3.55 -7.02 7.85
CA LEU A 105 3.49 -7.00 6.39
C LEU A 105 2.57 -8.11 5.85
N PHE A 106 2.72 -9.31 6.41
CA PHE A 106 2.00 -10.50 5.97
C PHE A 106 1.92 -11.52 7.10
N VAL A 107 0.75 -12.15 7.26
CA VAL A 107 0.53 -13.21 8.25
C VAL A 107 -0.26 -14.34 7.60
N ASN A 108 0.27 -15.54 7.72
CA ASN A 108 -0.36 -16.79 7.33
C ASN A 108 0.09 -17.88 8.32
N ASP A 109 -0.62 -19.00 8.36
CA ASP A 109 -0.28 -20.18 9.17
C ASP A 109 1.19 -20.64 8.99
N LYS A 110 1.76 -20.42 7.80
CA LYS A 110 3.12 -20.85 7.47
C LYS A 110 4.21 -19.82 7.78
N ILE A 111 3.89 -18.52 7.67
CA ILE A 111 4.87 -17.43 7.80
C ILE A 111 4.21 -16.15 8.31
N SER A 112 4.89 -15.48 9.22
CA SER A 112 4.59 -14.12 9.66
C SER A 112 5.79 -13.22 9.39
N VAL A 113 5.56 -12.04 8.81
CA VAL A 113 6.58 -11.05 8.48
C VAL A 113 6.12 -9.68 8.95
N SER A 114 6.97 -8.97 9.68
CA SER A 114 6.74 -7.61 10.14
C SER A 114 6.98 -6.58 9.02
N ASN A 115 6.60 -5.34 9.28
CA ASN A 115 7.07 -4.23 8.46
C ASN A 115 8.55 -3.97 8.66
N VAL A 116 9.14 -3.25 7.70
CA VAL A 116 10.47 -2.69 7.84
C VAL A 116 10.50 -1.60 8.91
N TYR A 117 11.50 -1.66 9.79
CA TYR A 117 11.80 -0.62 10.78
C TYR A 117 13.32 -0.41 10.90
N PRO A 118 13.81 0.80 11.20
CA PRO A 118 13.05 2.05 11.24
C PRO A 118 12.60 2.48 9.84
N ASN A 119 11.46 3.15 9.76
CA ASN A 119 10.99 3.82 8.55
C ASN A 119 10.63 5.26 8.93
N PRO A 120 11.39 6.29 8.50
CA PRO A 120 12.43 6.25 7.47
C PRO A 120 13.72 5.54 7.92
N ALA A 121 14.33 4.75 7.02
CA ALA A 121 15.59 4.06 7.26
C ALA A 121 16.79 4.97 6.92
N SER A 122 17.85 4.94 7.74
CA SER A 122 19.10 5.68 7.50
C SER A 122 20.20 4.74 7.01
N GLU A 123 20.90 4.06 7.92
CA GLU A 123 22.04 3.19 7.60
C GLU A 123 21.62 1.74 7.35
N TYR A 124 20.66 1.25 8.13
CA TYR A 124 20.12 -0.08 8.00
C TYR A 124 18.63 -0.08 8.34
N ALA A 125 17.95 -1.07 7.79
CA ALA A 125 16.56 -1.38 8.10
C ALA A 125 16.45 -2.86 8.45
N GLU A 126 15.48 -3.20 9.28
CA GLU A 126 15.31 -4.53 9.83
C GLU A 126 13.86 -4.98 9.65
N ILE A 127 13.70 -6.30 9.48
CA ILE A 127 12.41 -6.95 9.30
C ILE A 127 12.44 -8.22 10.12
N ASP A 128 11.47 -8.38 11.00
CA ASP A 128 11.29 -9.59 11.77
C ASP A 128 10.37 -10.55 11.01
N PHE A 129 10.70 -11.82 11.07
CA PHE A 129 9.89 -12.85 10.44
C PHE A 129 9.97 -14.16 11.22
N THR A 130 8.98 -15.01 11.04
CA THR A 130 8.93 -16.33 11.64
C THR A 130 8.31 -17.29 10.64
N ILE A 131 9.01 -18.39 10.38
CA ILE A 131 8.58 -19.45 9.47
C ILE A 131 8.23 -20.69 10.29
N SER A 132 6.93 -20.93 10.45
CA SER A 132 6.41 -22.05 11.24
C SER A 132 6.15 -23.30 10.38
N GLY A 133 5.82 -23.11 9.09
CA GLY A 133 5.45 -24.19 8.18
C GLY A 133 6.59 -24.80 7.35
N GLY A 134 6.26 -25.80 6.53
CA GLY A 134 7.13 -26.34 5.47
C GLY A 134 7.05 -25.48 4.21
N LEU A 135 7.63 -24.28 4.24
CA LEU A 135 7.78 -23.41 3.07
C LEU A 135 8.95 -23.90 2.22
N ARG A 136 8.78 -23.91 0.90
CA ARG A 136 9.84 -24.34 -0.01
C ARG A 136 10.83 -23.21 -0.26
N ASP A 137 10.32 -22.01 -0.50
CA ASP A 137 11.12 -20.83 -0.76
C ASP A 137 10.39 -19.58 -0.27
N ALA A 138 11.13 -18.66 0.35
CA ALA A 138 10.64 -17.38 0.81
C ALA A 138 11.70 -16.32 0.53
N LYS A 139 11.32 -15.27 -0.19
CA LYS A 139 12.25 -14.23 -0.65
C LYS A 139 11.67 -12.85 -0.40
N LEU A 140 12.56 -11.93 -0.03
CA LEU A 140 12.25 -10.52 0.07
C LEU A 140 13.05 -9.74 -0.98
N ILE A 141 12.35 -9.00 -1.82
CA ILE A 141 12.95 -8.28 -2.94
C ILE A 141 12.66 -6.79 -2.82
N PHE A 142 13.69 -5.97 -2.95
CA PHE A 142 13.61 -4.51 -2.91
C PHE A 142 13.68 -3.93 -4.32
N TYR A 143 12.82 -2.96 -4.59
CA TYR A 143 12.69 -2.26 -5.86
C TYR A 143 12.78 -0.75 -5.65
N ASN A 144 13.38 -0.04 -6.61
CA ASN A 144 13.30 1.42 -6.69
C ASN A 144 11.93 1.87 -7.26
N VAL A 145 11.72 3.19 -7.34
CA VAL A 145 10.50 3.78 -7.94
C VAL A 145 10.30 3.47 -9.41
N LEU A 146 11.36 3.09 -10.13
CA LEU A 146 11.31 2.70 -11.54
C LEU A 146 11.02 1.19 -11.72
N GLY A 147 10.88 0.44 -10.63
CA GLY A 147 10.66 -1.00 -10.64
C GLY A 147 11.93 -1.84 -10.85
N SER A 148 13.12 -1.23 -10.86
CA SER A 148 14.39 -1.96 -10.92
C SER A 148 14.68 -2.65 -9.59
N GLN A 149 15.06 -3.92 -9.64
CA GLN A 149 15.46 -4.70 -8.47
C GLN A 149 16.81 -4.21 -7.94
N ILE A 150 16.85 -3.86 -6.66
CA ILE A 150 18.04 -3.33 -5.96
C ILE A 150 18.72 -4.44 -5.17
N GLN A 151 17.96 -5.18 -4.36
CA GLN A 151 18.46 -6.26 -3.52
C GLN A 151 17.44 -7.40 -3.41
N GLU A 152 17.92 -8.62 -3.22
CA GLU A 152 17.12 -9.82 -2.99
C GLU A 152 17.73 -10.62 -1.83
N PHE A 153 16.87 -11.03 -0.91
CA PHE A 153 17.25 -11.81 0.26
C PHE A 153 16.37 -13.06 0.36
N THR A 154 17.00 -14.23 0.48
CA THR A 154 16.29 -15.48 0.79
C THR A 154 16.13 -15.61 2.30
N LEU A 155 14.90 -15.85 2.77
CA LEU A 155 14.56 -16.00 4.17
C LEU A 155 14.75 -17.46 4.61
N ASN A 156 15.63 -17.70 5.57
CA ASN A 156 15.85 -19.03 6.14
C ASN A 156 14.94 -19.26 7.35
N LYS A 157 14.49 -20.51 7.54
CA LYS A 157 13.68 -20.89 8.70
C LYS A 157 14.37 -20.70 10.06
N ASN A 158 15.70 -20.73 10.08
CA ASN A 158 16.49 -20.60 11.31
C ASN A 158 16.64 -19.14 11.75
N ASP A 159 16.47 -18.21 10.82
CA ASP A 159 16.61 -16.79 11.07
C ASP A 159 15.27 -16.21 11.53
N ARG A 160 15.32 -15.21 12.41
CA ARG A 160 14.13 -14.47 12.87
C ARG A 160 14.10 -13.04 12.39
N LYS A 161 15.21 -12.57 11.83
CA LYS A 161 15.44 -11.16 11.54
C LYS A 161 16.32 -11.01 10.31
N LEU A 162 15.90 -10.16 9.39
CA LEU A 162 16.66 -9.78 8.21
C LEU A 162 17.14 -8.35 8.40
N ARG A 163 18.46 -8.15 8.29
CA ARG A 163 19.07 -6.82 8.28
C ARG A 163 19.42 -6.42 6.85
N VAL A 164 18.92 -5.27 6.43
CA VAL A 164 19.09 -4.70 5.10
C VAL A 164 19.96 -3.46 5.22
N ASN A 165 21.07 -3.42 4.49
CA ASN A 165 21.94 -2.27 4.46
C ASN A 165 21.38 -1.23 3.48
N THR A 166 20.98 -0.06 3.99
CA THR A 166 20.41 1.04 3.21
C THR A 166 21.43 2.12 2.88
N ARG A 167 22.68 2.00 3.32
CA ARG A 167 23.76 2.98 3.08
C ARG A 167 24.03 3.19 1.60
N ASP A 168 23.99 2.11 0.82
CA ASP A 168 24.24 2.15 -0.63
C ASP A 168 22.99 2.53 -1.43
N MET A 169 21.84 2.68 -0.77
CA MET A 169 20.58 3.08 -1.39
C MET A 169 20.43 4.61 -1.33
N PRO A 170 20.31 5.33 -2.46
CA PRO A 170 20.04 6.77 -2.44
C PRO A 170 18.80 7.12 -1.62
N THR A 171 18.81 8.30 -0.99
CA THR A 171 17.64 8.81 -0.25
C THR A 171 16.45 8.93 -1.21
N GLY A 172 15.33 8.28 -0.85
CA GLY A 172 14.18 8.16 -1.73
C GLY A 172 13.19 7.10 -1.27
N LEU A 173 12.14 6.91 -2.09
CA LEU A 173 11.10 5.92 -1.86
C LEU A 173 11.49 4.58 -2.49
N TYR A 174 11.24 3.49 -1.77
CA TYR A 174 11.47 2.13 -2.23
C TYR A 174 10.24 1.26 -1.95
N PHE A 175 10.16 0.15 -2.68
CA PHE A 175 9.17 -0.88 -2.47
C PHE A 175 9.88 -2.16 -2.07
N TYR A 176 9.30 -2.90 -1.13
CA TYR A 176 9.75 -4.25 -0.80
C TYR A 176 8.59 -5.21 -0.96
N GLN A 177 8.90 -6.38 -1.50
CA GLN A 177 7.94 -7.40 -1.88
C GLN A 177 8.34 -8.74 -1.27
N LEU A 178 7.38 -9.37 -0.62
CA LEU A 178 7.52 -10.73 -0.13
C LEU A 178 7.02 -11.70 -1.20
N SER A 179 7.85 -12.66 -1.56
CA SER A 179 7.53 -13.79 -2.44
C SER A 179 7.61 -15.09 -1.64
N VAL A 180 6.57 -15.90 -1.70
CA VAL A 180 6.47 -17.19 -1.01
C VAL A 180 6.12 -18.26 -2.04
N ASP A 181 6.91 -19.33 -2.11
CA ASP A 181 6.78 -20.41 -3.09
C ASP A 181 6.67 -19.90 -4.55
N GLY A 182 7.42 -18.85 -4.87
CA GLY A 182 7.44 -18.21 -6.20
C GLY A 182 6.27 -17.26 -6.47
N LYS A 183 5.35 -17.05 -5.52
CA LYS A 183 4.21 -16.12 -5.64
C LYS A 183 4.42 -14.88 -4.81
N LYS A 184 4.15 -13.72 -5.40
CA LYS A 184 4.17 -12.41 -4.73
C LYS A 184 2.96 -12.31 -3.81
N VAL A 185 3.17 -12.26 -2.49
CA VAL A 185 2.08 -12.28 -1.50
C VAL A 185 1.80 -10.91 -0.88
N ALA A 186 2.82 -10.06 -0.73
CA ALA A 186 2.69 -8.75 -0.12
C ALA A 186 3.68 -7.76 -0.71
N THR A 187 3.32 -6.48 -0.72
CA THR A 187 4.21 -5.39 -1.17
C THR A 187 3.90 -4.13 -0.38
N LYS A 188 4.93 -3.46 0.12
CA LYS A 188 4.78 -2.24 0.91
C LYS A 188 5.91 -1.26 0.58
N LYS A 189 5.70 0.00 0.92
CA LYS A 189 6.63 1.10 0.66
C LYS A 189 7.50 1.39 1.88
N MET A 190 8.72 1.85 1.65
CA MET A 190 9.68 2.28 2.66
C MET A 190 10.35 3.58 2.20
N LEU A 191 10.64 4.49 3.13
CA LEU A 191 11.43 5.67 2.87
C LEU A 191 12.86 5.46 3.36
N VAL A 192 13.85 5.74 2.53
CA VAL A 192 15.27 5.84 2.94
C VAL A 192 15.63 7.32 3.03
N ARG A 193 16.23 7.74 4.14
CA ARG A 193 16.70 9.11 4.37
C ARG A 193 18.03 9.10 5.14
N HIS A 194 19.09 9.54 4.47
CA HIS A 194 20.40 9.77 5.08
C HIS A 194 20.42 11.14 5.74
N GLN A 195 20.93 11.22 6.97
CA GLN A 195 21.21 12.51 7.59
C GLN A 195 22.53 13.02 7.02
N GLN A 196 22.49 14.17 6.35
CA GLN A 196 23.66 14.88 5.83
C GLN A 196 24.28 15.77 6.91
#